data_AF-A0A1W1W6W7-F1
#
_entry.id   AF-A0A1W1W6W7-F1
#
_cell.length_a   1.000
_cell.length_b   1.000
_cell.length_c   1.000
_cell.angle_alpha   90.00
_cell.angle_beta   90.00
_cell.angle_gamma   90.00
#
_symmetry.space_group_name_H-M   'P 1'
#
loop_
_entity.id
_entity.type
_entity.pdbx_description
1 polymer ?
#
loop_
_entity_poly.entity_id
_entity_poly.type
_entity_poly.pdbx_seq_one_letter_code
_entity_poly.pdbx_strand_id
1 'polypeptide(L)'
;MTDRDRALQLCREIAAHPLHPSLDCTEIVDRFLTVSPTGQRRFIHAGSPPQWFVIWERGHWVPYVYHAVFVWGQEVFDPYWSSDPVPEDQYWDQITRRNPGIPLRWDTTLPPDYVQ
;
A
#
# COMPACT_ATOMS: atom_id res chain seq x y z
N MET A 1 -20.16 -4.44 -12.98
CA MET A 1 -19.12 -4.31 -11.95
C MET A 1 -18.01 -3.45 -12.53
N THR A 2 -17.77 -2.29 -11.93
CA THR A 2 -16.72 -1.36 -12.37
C THR A 2 -15.34 -1.88 -11.95
N ASP A 3 -14.27 -1.34 -12.54
CA ASP A 3 -12.90 -1.64 -12.13
C ASP A 3 -12.68 -1.32 -10.64
N ARG A 4 -13.20 -0.18 -10.15
CA ARG A 4 -13.19 0.16 -8.71
C ARG A 4 -13.89 -0.89 -7.86
N ASP A 5 -15.04 -1.40 -8.30
CA ASP A 5 -15.78 -2.44 -7.55
C ASP A 5 -14.96 -3.73 -7.45
N ARG A 6 -14.20 -4.09 -8.49
CA ARG A 6 -13.29 -5.25 -8.46
C ARG A 6 -12.14 -5.05 -7.48
N ALA A 7 -11.54 -3.86 -7.46
CA ALA A 7 -10.52 -3.52 -6.47
C ALA A 7 -11.09 -3.58 -5.04
N LEU A 8 -12.28 -3.03 -4.80
CA LEU A 8 -12.94 -3.08 -3.50
C LEU A 8 -13.22 -4.51 -3.05
N GLN A 9 -13.73 -5.35 -3.95
CA GLN A 9 -13.96 -6.76 -3.66
C GLN A 9 -12.66 -7.46 -3.27
N LEU A 10 -11.59 -7.30 -4.09
CA LEU A 10 -10.30 -7.91 -3.81
C LEU A 10 -9.71 -7.43 -2.47
N CYS A 11 -9.84 -6.15 -2.15
CA CYS A 11 -9.35 -5.59 -0.88
C CYS A 11 -10.01 -6.27 0.32
N ARG A 12 -11.34 -6.41 0.29
CA ARG A 12 -12.10 -7.08 1.34
C ARG A 12 -11.79 -8.56 1.43
N GLU A 13 -11.59 -9.22 0.29
CA GLU A 13 -11.19 -10.63 0.23
C GLU A 13 -9.81 -10.84 0.88
N ILE A 14 -8.82 -10.01 0.56
CA ILE A 14 -7.47 -10.10 1.16
C ILE A 14 -7.53 -9.75 2.66
N ALA A 15 -8.30 -8.73 3.05
CA ALA A 15 -8.46 -8.37 4.47
C ALA A 15 -9.10 -9.50 5.30
N ALA A 16 -10.08 -10.22 4.72
CA ALA A 16 -10.73 -11.36 5.37
C ALA A 16 -9.89 -12.65 5.32
N HIS A 17 -9.17 -12.85 4.22
CA HIS A 17 -8.34 -14.01 3.94
C HIS A 17 -6.96 -13.55 3.45
N PRO A 18 -6.05 -13.21 4.40
CA PRO A 18 -4.71 -12.74 4.09
C PRO A 18 -4.01 -13.67 3.11
N LEU A 19 -3.32 -13.07 2.14
CA LEU A 19 -2.54 -13.83 1.18
C LEU A 19 -1.32 -14.46 1.87
N HIS A 20 -0.64 -15.35 1.14
CA HIS A 20 0.50 -16.08 1.66
C HIS A 20 1.55 -15.11 2.26
N PRO A 21 2.15 -15.39 3.44
CA PRO A 21 3.06 -14.46 4.12
C PRO A 21 4.33 -14.10 3.35
N SER A 22 4.66 -14.87 2.32
CA SER A 22 5.81 -14.58 1.45
C SER A 22 5.52 -13.51 0.40
N LEU A 23 4.26 -13.09 0.22
CA LEU A 23 3.94 -12.03 -0.73
C LEU A 23 4.30 -10.68 -0.14
N ASP A 24 5.07 -9.90 -0.89
CA ASP A 24 5.36 -8.53 -0.53
C ASP A 24 4.23 -7.56 -0.97
N CYS A 25 4.35 -6.29 -0.56
CA CYS A 25 3.37 -5.26 -0.89
C CYS A 25 3.29 -4.99 -2.41
N THR A 26 4.35 -5.20 -3.18
CA THR A 26 4.35 -5.02 -4.64
C THR A 26 3.57 -6.12 -5.35
N GLU A 27 3.74 -7.38 -4.93
CA GLU A 27 3.01 -8.54 -5.45
C GLU A 27 1.51 -8.43 -5.15
N ILE A 28 1.13 -7.82 -4.03
CA ILE A 28 -0.26 -7.50 -3.70
C ILE A 28 -0.81 -6.45 -4.66
N VAL A 29 -0.07 -5.37 -4.91
CA VAL A 29 -0.47 -4.35 -5.88
C VAL A 29 -0.62 -4.93 -7.29
N ASP A 30 0.20 -5.90 -7.69
CA ASP A 30 0.06 -6.58 -8.99
C ASP A 30 -1.24 -7.35 -9.14
N ARG A 31 -1.74 -7.94 -8.05
CA ARG A 31 -3.08 -8.55 -8.05
C ARG A 31 -4.17 -7.51 -8.22
N PHE A 32 -4.05 -6.34 -7.58
CA PHE A 32 -4.99 -5.24 -7.81
C PHE A 32 -4.95 -4.74 -9.25
N LEU A 33 -3.77 -4.54 -9.83
CA LEU A 33 -3.62 -4.09 -11.21
C LEU A 33 -4.17 -5.11 -12.23
N THR A 34 -4.17 -6.41 -11.89
CA THR A 34 -4.79 -7.45 -12.72
C THR A 34 -6.31 -7.31 -12.82
N VAL A 35 -6.98 -6.97 -11.71
CA VAL A 35 -8.46 -6.87 -11.67
C VAL A 35 -8.97 -5.44 -11.94
N SER A 36 -8.11 -4.45 -11.77
CA SER A 36 -8.44 -3.03 -11.80
C SER A 36 -7.33 -2.23 -12.51
N PRO A 37 -7.13 -2.43 -13.82
CA PRO A 37 -5.94 -1.99 -14.57
C PRO A 37 -5.81 -0.47 -14.73
N THR A 38 -6.87 0.28 -14.48
CA THR A 38 -6.89 1.75 -14.52
C THR A 38 -6.49 2.39 -13.19
N GLY A 39 -6.23 1.58 -12.15
CA GLY A 39 -5.57 2.04 -10.93
C GLY A 39 -4.07 2.22 -11.12
N GLN A 40 -3.39 2.62 -10.05
CA GLN A 40 -1.97 3.00 -10.08
C GLN A 40 -1.24 2.34 -8.93
N ARG A 41 -0.04 1.84 -9.20
CA ARG A 41 0.93 1.55 -8.14
C ARG A 41 1.57 2.86 -7.70
N ARG A 42 1.66 3.08 -6.39
CA ARG A 42 2.50 4.14 -5.79
C ARG A 42 3.37 3.55 -4.71
N PHE A 43 4.52 4.16 -4.49
CA PHE A 43 5.40 3.80 -3.40
C PHE A 43 5.48 4.93 -2.38
N ILE A 44 5.52 4.56 -1.12
CA ILE A 44 5.90 5.43 -0.02
C ILE A 44 7.32 5.07 0.33
N HIS A 45 8.21 6.05 0.42
CA HIS A 45 9.61 5.84 0.72
C HIS A 45 10.04 6.75 1.86
N ALA A 46 10.86 6.22 2.75
CA ALA A 46 11.57 7.04 3.71
C ALA A 46 12.69 7.84 3.02
N GLY A 47 12.96 9.03 3.52
CA GLY A 47 13.94 9.95 2.94
C GLY A 47 15.38 9.45 3.04
N SER A 48 16.32 10.30 2.62
CA SER A 48 17.75 10.01 2.65
C SER A 48 18.41 10.58 3.92
N PRO A 49 19.33 9.86 4.60
CA PRO A 49 19.72 8.46 4.35
C PRO A 49 18.54 7.50 4.60
N PRO A 50 18.52 6.29 4.00
CA PRO A 50 17.41 5.35 4.12
C PRO A 50 17.03 5.11 5.59
N GLN A 51 15.79 5.40 5.95
CA GLN A 51 15.24 5.18 7.28
C GLN A 51 14.11 4.16 7.20
N TRP A 52 13.85 3.45 8.30
CA TRP A 52 12.71 2.54 8.39
C TRP A 52 11.49 3.30 8.91
N PHE A 53 10.32 3.05 8.33
CA PHE A 53 9.01 3.48 8.83
C PHE A 53 8.13 2.26 9.09
N VAL A 54 7.24 2.37 10.08
CA VAL A 54 6.37 1.25 10.48
C VAL A 54 5.03 1.32 9.78
N ILE A 55 4.59 0.18 9.27
CA ILE A 55 3.28 -0.02 8.62
C ILE A 55 2.59 -1.20 9.29
N TRP A 56 1.27 -1.11 9.40
CA TRP A 56 0.46 -2.17 9.94
C TRP A 56 0.23 -3.20 8.84
N GLU A 57 0.89 -4.35 8.95
CA GLU A 57 0.73 -5.46 8.03
C GLU A 57 0.42 -6.74 8.79
N ARG A 58 -0.52 -7.54 8.27
CA ARG A 58 -0.82 -8.88 8.80
C ARG A 58 -1.03 -8.90 10.34
N GLY A 59 -1.70 -7.88 10.87
CA GLY A 59 -2.05 -7.78 12.29
C GLY A 59 -0.91 -7.37 13.24
N HIS A 60 0.21 -6.89 12.72
CA HIS A 60 1.31 -6.36 13.51
C HIS A 60 2.06 -5.23 12.79
N TRP A 61 2.92 -4.54 13.54
CA TRP A 61 3.76 -3.47 13.00
C TRP A 61 5.03 -4.03 12.38
N VAL A 62 5.29 -3.69 11.11
CA VAL A 62 6.46 -4.15 10.36
C VAL A 62 7.27 -2.94 9.88
N PRO A 63 8.60 -2.93 10.05
CA PRO A 63 9.45 -1.87 9.52
C PRO A 63 9.67 -2.06 8.01
N TYR A 64 9.52 -0.96 7.27
CA TYR A 64 9.77 -0.87 5.83
C TYR A 64 10.70 0.30 5.49
N VAL A 65 11.58 0.15 4.50
CA VAL A 65 12.28 1.30 3.90
C VAL A 65 11.39 1.96 2.84
N TYR A 66 10.57 1.14 2.16
CA TYR A 66 9.53 1.57 1.23
C TYR A 66 8.30 0.66 1.33
N HIS A 67 7.15 1.13 0.86
CA HIS A 67 5.91 0.35 0.81
C HIS A 67 5.10 0.68 -0.43
N ALA A 68 4.64 -0.35 -1.13
CA ALA A 68 3.80 -0.21 -2.30
C ALA A 68 2.33 -0.26 -1.93
N VAL A 69 1.54 0.64 -2.50
CA VAL A 69 0.09 0.67 -2.34
C VAL A 69 -0.59 0.79 -3.71
N PHE A 70 -1.77 0.22 -3.81
CA PHE A 70 -2.64 0.41 -4.96
C PHE A 70 -3.51 1.64 -4.73
N VAL A 71 -3.55 2.53 -5.72
CA VAL A 71 -4.32 3.78 -5.68
C VAL A 71 -5.33 3.80 -6.80
N TRP A 72 -6.57 4.11 -6.47
CA TRP A 72 -7.65 4.34 -7.44
C TRP A 72 -8.24 5.73 -7.21
N GLY A 73 -8.06 6.64 -8.17
CA GLY A 73 -8.47 8.04 -7.98
C GLY A 73 -7.68 8.68 -6.83
N GLN A 74 -8.37 9.00 -5.72
CA GLN A 74 -7.79 9.57 -4.49
C GLN A 74 -7.95 8.62 -3.30
N GLU A 75 -8.06 7.32 -3.56
CA GLU A 75 -8.26 6.29 -2.55
C GLU A 75 -7.11 5.28 -2.59
N VAL A 76 -6.59 4.96 -1.41
CA VAL A 76 -5.55 3.97 -1.18
C VAL A 76 -6.20 2.66 -0.74
N PHE A 77 -5.84 1.57 -1.42
CA PHE A 77 -6.23 0.22 -1.08
C PHE A 77 -5.02 -0.49 -0.48
N ASP A 78 -5.02 -0.60 0.84
CA ASP A 78 -4.07 -1.39 1.62
C ASP A 78 -4.88 -2.36 2.49
N PRO A 79 -5.07 -3.63 2.05
CA PRO A 79 -5.95 -4.58 2.71
C PRO A 79 -5.43 -5.04 4.08
N TYR A 80 -4.15 -4.82 4.39
CA TYR A 80 -3.63 -5.12 5.71
C TYR A 80 -3.78 -3.97 6.68
N TRP A 81 -3.91 -2.74 6.17
CA TRP A 81 -4.31 -1.58 6.95
C TRP A 81 -5.82 -1.51 7.20
N SER A 82 -6.63 -1.68 6.14
CA SER A 82 -8.08 -1.49 6.15
C SER A 82 -8.76 -2.36 5.09
N SER A 83 -9.91 -2.95 5.43
CA SER A 83 -10.75 -3.70 4.47
C SER A 83 -11.43 -2.80 3.43
N ASP A 84 -11.49 -1.50 3.69
CA ASP A 84 -12.08 -0.50 2.80
C ASP A 84 -11.02 0.52 2.36
N PRO A 85 -11.15 1.10 1.15
CA PRO A 85 -10.26 2.14 0.68
C PRO A 85 -10.25 3.33 1.63
N VAL A 86 -9.05 3.87 1.84
CA VAL A 86 -8.84 5.05 2.69
C VAL A 86 -8.54 6.24 1.77
N PRO A 87 -9.17 7.41 1.96
CA PRO A 87 -8.77 8.62 1.26
C PRO A 87 -7.26 8.88 1.38
N GLU A 88 -6.60 9.23 0.28
CA GLU A 88 -5.14 9.33 0.19
C GLU A 88 -4.56 10.31 1.24
N ASP A 89 -5.23 11.44 1.47
CA ASP A 89 -4.89 12.42 2.49
C ASP A 89 -4.95 11.84 3.90
N GLN A 90 -6.02 11.10 4.21
CA GLN A 90 -6.20 10.44 5.51
C GLN A 90 -5.18 9.33 5.73
N TYR A 91 -4.87 8.55 4.68
CA TYR A 91 -3.84 7.51 4.73
C TYR A 91 -2.47 8.14 5.00
N TRP A 92 -2.14 9.20 4.26
CA TRP A 92 -0.89 9.95 4.42
C TRP A 92 -0.74 10.58 5.81
N ASP A 93 -1.81 11.18 6.33
CA ASP A 93 -1.82 11.75 7.68
C ASP A 93 -1.63 10.67 8.76
N GLN A 94 -2.21 9.49 8.58
CA GLN A 94 -2.06 8.39 9.52
C GLN A 94 -0.64 7.84 9.53
N ILE A 95 -0.06 7.59 8.35
CA ILE A 95 1.29 7.03 8.26
C ILE A 95 2.36 8.02 8.76
N THR A 96 2.19 9.31 8.47
CA THR A 96 3.10 10.37 8.94
C THR A 96 3.01 10.55 10.46
N ARG A 97 1.80 10.57 11.04
CA ARG A 97 1.63 10.67 12.51
C ARG A 97 2.22 9.48 13.26
N ARG A 98 2.19 8.28 12.67
CA ARG A 98 2.78 7.07 13.27
C ARG A 98 4.30 7.00 13.11
N ASN A 99 4.87 7.80 12.21
CA ASN A 99 6.31 7.84 11.93
C ASN A 99 6.89 9.25 12.15
N PRO A 100 6.76 9.81 13.38
CA PRO A 100 7.23 11.17 13.64
C PRO A 100 8.75 11.27 13.48
N GLY A 101 9.20 12.27 12.72
CA GLY A 101 10.63 12.52 12.48
C GLY A 101 11.25 11.70 11.36
N ILE A 102 10.50 10.76 10.76
CA ILE A 102 10.91 10.07 9.53
C ILE A 102 10.36 10.87 8.34
N PRO A 103 11.22 11.43 7.47
CA PRO A 103 10.74 12.14 6.29
C PRO A 103 10.16 11.14 5.29
N LEU A 104 8.84 11.04 5.21
CA LEU A 104 8.16 10.21 4.21
C LEU A 104 7.87 11.01 2.94
N ARG A 105 7.93 10.36 1.78
CA ARG A 105 7.50 10.93 0.50
C ARG A 105 6.87 9.88 -0.40
N TRP A 106 5.96 10.31 -1.27
CA TRP A 106 5.59 9.51 -2.43
C TRP A 106 6.82 9.38 -3.33
N ASP A 107 7.12 8.15 -3.71
CA ASP A 107 8.22 7.80 -4.60
C ASP A 107 7.66 7.17 -5.87
N THR A 108 7.91 7.84 -6.99
CA THR A 108 7.56 7.35 -8.33
C THR A 108 8.79 6.93 -9.12
N THR A 109 9.95 6.87 -8.47
CA THR A 109 11.25 6.64 -9.09
C THR A 109 11.75 5.21 -8.91
N LEU A 110 11.18 4.45 -7.98
CA LEU A 110 11.44 3.02 -7.84
C LEU A 110 10.92 2.27 -9.09
N PRO A 111 11.73 1.37 -9.68
CA PRO A 111 11.33 0.67 -10.88
C PRO A 111 10.19 -0.32 -10.58
N PRO A 112 9.32 -0.63 -11.56
CA PRO A 112 8.16 -1.50 -11.34
C PRO A 112 8.49 -2.93 -10.91
N ASP A 113 9.73 -3.38 -11.06
CA ASP A 113 10.23 -4.70 -10.66
C ASP A 113 11.00 -4.68 -9.33
N TYR A 114 10.99 -3.57 -8.59
CA TYR A 114 11.64 -3.48 -7.29
C TYR A 114 10.87 -4.25 -6.22
N VAL A 115 11.43 -5.40 -5.82
CA VAL A 115 10.95 -6.33 -4.79
C VAL A 115 11.99 -6.35 -3.66
N GLN A 116 11.54 -6.40 -2.39
CA GLN A 116 12.43 -6.38 -1.21
C GLN A 116 12.91 -7.77 -0.81
#